data_AF-A0A957PKZ7-F1
#
_entry.id   AF-A0A957PKZ7-F1
#
_cell.length_a   1.000
_cell.length_b   1.000
_cell.length_c   1.000
_cell.angle_alpha   90.00
_cell.angle_beta   90.00
_cell.angle_gamma   90.00
#
_symmetry.space_group_name_H-M   'P 1'
#
loop_
_entity.id
_entity.type
_entity.pdbx_description
1 polymer ?
#
loop_
_entity_poly.entity_id
_entity_poly.type
_entity_poly.pdbx_seq_one_letter_code
_entity_poly.pdbx_strand_id
1 'polypeptide(L)' 'MSEKATQPKRVLVTGSTGAIGAPLCQHLLGRGHYVRGFARRPTPGRGHYVRGFARRPTPG' A
#
# COMPACT_ATOMS: atom_id res chain seq x y z
N MET A 1 -18.26 13.34 10.52
CA MET A 1 -16.78 13.30 10.56
C MET A 1 -16.38 11.88 10.95
N SER A 2 -15.63 11.17 10.12
CA SER A 2 -15.24 9.77 10.40
C SER A 2 -14.28 9.71 11.59
N GLU A 3 -14.49 8.76 12.51
CA GLU A 3 -13.56 8.51 13.63
C GLU A 3 -12.13 8.38 13.12
N LYS A 4 -11.23 9.21 13.64
CA LYS A 4 -9.80 9.02 13.44
C LYS A 4 -9.39 7.80 14.26
N ALA A 5 -8.75 6.82 13.61
CA ALA A 5 -8.14 5.71 14.34
C ALA A 5 -7.09 6.26 15.31
N THR A 6 -7.40 6.26 16.60
CA THR A 6 -6.51 6.72 17.68
C THR A 6 -5.38 5.73 17.96
N GLN A 7 -5.51 4.49 17.49
CA GLN A 7 -4.53 3.43 17.70
C GLN A 7 -3.85 2.99 16.40
N PRO A 8 -2.55 2.63 16.45
CA PRO A 8 -1.85 1.95 15.35
C PRO A 8 -2.61 0.72 14.84
N LYS A 9 -2.62 0.52 13.52
CA LYS A 9 -3.25 -0.63 12.84
C LYS A 9 -2.29 -1.23 11.82
N ARG A 10 -2.53 -2.49 11.43
CA ARG A 10 -1.83 -3.15 10.33
C ARG A 10 -2.65 -2.96 9.05
N VAL A 11 -2.04 -2.41 8.00
CA VAL A 11 -2.72 -2.03 6.75
C VAL A 11 -2.01 -2.66 5.56
N LEU A 12 -2.77 -3.33 4.70
CA LEU A 12 -2.31 -3.81 3.39
C LEU A 12 -2.76 -2.84 2.31
N VAL A 13 -1.84 -2.34 1.50
CA VAL A 13 -2.13 -1.39 0.41
C VAL A 13 -1.78 -2.03 -0.93
N THR A 14 -2.77 -2.25 -1.79
CA THR A 14 -2.55 -2.67 -3.18
C THR A 14 -2.30 -1.46 -4.08
N GLY A 15 -1.45 -1.63 -5.10
CA GLY A 15 -1.04 -0.51 -5.94
C GLY A 15 -0.17 0.51 -5.20
N SER A 16 0.58 0.07 -4.18
CA SER A 16 1.37 0.92 -3.28
C SER A 16 2.49 1.72 -3.96
N THR A 17 2.79 1.43 -5.23
CA THR A 17 3.77 2.15 -6.05
C THR A 17 3.13 3.12 -7.06
N GLY A 18 1.80 3.18 -7.13
CA GLY A 18 1.06 4.08 -8.01
C GLY A 18 0.93 5.51 -7.48
N ALA A 19 0.36 6.39 -8.29
CA ALA A 19 0.22 7.82 -8.01
C ALA A 19 -0.50 8.14 -6.68
N ILE A 20 -1.48 7.31 -6.29
CA ILE A 20 -2.23 7.47 -5.04
C ILE A 20 -1.68 6.57 -3.93
N GLY A 21 -1.35 5.31 -4.26
CA GLY A 21 -0.90 4.34 -3.27
C GLY A 21 0.40 4.75 -2.58
N ALA A 22 1.32 5.40 -3.32
CA ALA A 22 2.58 5.86 -2.75
C ALA A 22 2.41 6.95 -1.68
N PRO A 23 1.76 8.11 -1.94
CA PRO A 23 1.53 9.12 -0.92
C PRO A 23 0.59 8.61 0.19
N LEU A 24 -0.35 7.70 -0.10
CA LEU A 24 -1.19 7.07 0.92
C LEU A 24 -0.35 6.25 1.91
N CYS A 25 0.59 5.44 1.44
CA CYS A 25 1.48 4.68 2.33
C CYS A 25 2.28 5.61 3.24
N GLN A 26 2.83 6.71 2.70
CA GLN A 26 3.56 7.72 3.48
C GLN A 26 2.66 8.36 4.53
N HIS A 27 1.43 8.73 4.15
CA HIS A 27 0.47 9.31 5.08
C HIS A 27 0.12 8.36 6.22
N LEU A 28 -0.17 7.08 5.92
CA LEU A 28 -0.50 6.08 6.94
C LEU A 28 0.67 5.77 7.88
N LEU A 29 1.90 5.72 7.35
CA LEU A 29 3.11 5.59 8.17
C LEU A 29 3.31 6.81 9.07
N GLY A 30 3.13 8.03 8.55
CA GLY A 30 3.20 9.27 9.33
C GLY A 30 2.14 9.37 10.45
N ARG A 31 1.06 8.58 10.36
CA ARG A 31 0.04 8.44 11.41
C ARG A 31 0.31 7.30 12.40
N GLY A 32 1.44 6.59 12.27
CA GLY A 32 1.85 5.51 13.16
C GLY A 32 1.25 4.14 12.84
N HIS A 33 0.71 3.93 11.64
CA HIS A 33 0.24 2.61 11.22
C HIS A 33 1.38 1.73 10.68
N TYR A 34 1.22 0.42 10.80
CA TYR A 34 2.12 -0.56 10.20
C TYR A 34 1.63 -0.90 8.79
N VAL A 35 2.35 -0.45 7.76
CA VAL A 35 1.89 -0.56 6.36
C VAL A 35 2.71 -1.62 5.61
N ARG A 36 2.03 -2.53 4.91
CA ARG A 36 2.64 -3.39 3.88
C ARG A 36 2.10 -3.00 2.51
N GLY A 37 3.00 -2.66 1.59
CA GLY A 37 2.65 -2.38 0.20
C GLY A 37 2.65 -3.64 -0.66
N PHE A 38 1.72 -3.73 -1.61
CA PHE A 38 1.65 -4.78 -2.62
C PHE A 38 1.53 -4.17 -4.01
N ALA A 39 2.45 -4.51 -4.90
CA ALA A 39 2.46 -3.96 -6.26
C ALA A 39 3.10 -4.94 -7.26
N ARG A 40 2.70 -4.81 -8.54
CA ARG A 40 3.30 -5.59 -9.64
C ARG A 40 4.74 -5.19 -9.93
N ARG A 41 5.01 -3.88 -9.91
CA ARG A 41 6.35 -3.32 -10.16
C ARG A 41 6.90 -2.75 -8.87
N PRO A 42 8.07 -3.22 -8.41
CA PRO A 42 8.74 -2.65 -7.27
C PRO A 42 9.24 -1.23 -7.58
N THR A 43 9.20 -0.34 -6.59
CA THR A 43 9.98 0.90 -6.65
C THR A 43 11.36 0.61 -6.05
N PRO A 44 12.47 0.76 -6.81
CA PRO A 44 13.82 0.62 -6.25
C PRO A 44 14.01 1.51 -5.02
N GLY A 45 14.68 1.00 -3.99
CA GLY A 45 15.00 1.78 -2.78
C GLY A 45 13.88 1.92 -1.72
N ARG A 46 12.73 1.24 -1.86
CA ARG A 46 11.69 1.20 -0.81
C ARG A 46 11.68 -0.14 -0.06
N GLY A 47 11.92 -0.10 1.25
CA GLY A 47 12.22 -1.27 2.10
C GLY A 47 11.08 -2.26 2.36
N HIS A 48 9.82 -1.94 2.05
CA HIS A 48 8.69 -2.81 2.41
C HIS A 48 7.61 -2.87 1.32
N TYR A 49 7.86 -3.67 0.29
CA TYR A 49 6.82 -4.09 -0.64
C TYR A 49 6.87 -5.61 -0.85
N VAL A 50 5.70 -6.20 -1.03
CA VAL A 50 5.57 -7.57 -1.52
C VAL A 50 5.20 -7.48 -3.00
N ARG A 51 5.94 -8.18 -3.87
CA ARG A 51 5.60 -8.22 -5.29
C ARG A 51 4.35 -9.07 -5.49
N GLY A 52 3.37 -8.50 -6.19
CA GLY A 52 2.14 -9.19 -6.54
C GLY A 52 2.06 -9.64 -7.99
N PHE A 53 1.69 -10.89 -8.22
CA PHE A 53 1.32 -11.40 -9.53
C PHE A 53 -0.20 -11.24 -9.73
N ALA A 54 -0.64 -10.13 -10.33
CA ALA A 54 -2.01 -10.02 -10.82
C ALA A 54 -2.01 -10.41 -12.30
N ARG A 55 -2.50 -11.61 -12.60
CA ARG A 55 -2.85 -11.98 -13.98
C ARG A 55 -4.06 -11.12 -14.38
N ARG A 56 -4.02 -10.51 -15.57
CA ARG A 56 -5.23 -9.92 -16.17
C ARG A 56 -6.20 -11.09 -16.39
N PRO A 57 -7.50 -10.98 -16.01
CA PRO A 57 -8.46 -11.98 -16.43
C PRO A 57 -8.40 -12.05 -17.96
N THR A 58 -8.17 -13.23 -18.52
CA THR A 58 -8.36 -13.46 -19.95
C THR A 58 -9.84 -13.23 -20.25
N PRO A 59 -10.18 -12.31 -21.19
CA PRO A 59 -11.53 -12.26 -21.71
C PRO A 59 -11.87 -13.64 -22.30
N GLY A 60 -12.97 -14.23 -21.83
CA GLY A 60 -13.58 -15.38 -22.48
C GLY A 60 -14.40 -14.97 -23.70
#